data_AF-A0A6J4KJF1-F1
#
_entry.id   AF-A0A6J4KJF1-F1
#
_cell.length_a   1.000
_cell.length_b   1.000
_cell.length_c   1.000
_cell.angle_alpha   90.00
_cell.angle_beta   90.00
_cell.angle_gamma   90.00
#
_symmetry.space_group_name_H-M   'P 1'
#
loop_
_entity.id
_entity.type
_entity.pdbx_description
1 polymer ?
#
loop_
_entity_poly.entity_id
_entity_poly.type
_entity_poly.pdbx_seq_one_letter_code
_entity_poly.pdbx_strand_id
1 'polypeptide(L)'
;MTFADLPADARLWIFAAARQLQPAEAERLHVAVDHHVQGWLAHGHPVVGAHELRYNQFLLVGADERATGVSGCSIDGLFRVLQGVEKELGIPLLDSSL
;
A
#
# COMPACT_ATOMS: atom_id res chain seq x y z
N MET A 1 1.99 8.19 -12.19
CA MET A 1 2.27 9.03 -11.01
C MET A 1 3.24 8.28 -10.14
N THR A 2 4.23 8.95 -9.59
CA THR A 2 5.21 8.39 -8.65
C THR A 2 4.85 8.81 -7.23
N PHE A 3 5.44 8.16 -6.23
CA PHE A 3 5.27 8.56 -4.83
C PHE A 3 5.72 10.01 -4.58
N ALA A 4 6.73 10.49 -5.32
CA ALA A 4 7.23 11.87 -5.20
C ALA A 4 6.28 12.93 -5.79
N ASP A 5 5.29 12.53 -6.58
CA ASP A 5 4.29 13.45 -7.16
C ASP A 5 3.13 13.72 -6.19
N LEU A 6 3.04 13.00 -5.07
CA LEU A 6 1.99 13.19 -4.07
C LEU A 6 2.13 14.54 -3.36
N PRO A 7 1.00 15.19 -3.00
CA PRO A 7 1.05 16.42 -2.23
C PRO A 7 1.64 16.22 -0.82
N ALA A 8 2.17 17.28 -0.23
CA ALA A 8 2.83 17.24 1.08
C ALA A 8 1.91 16.87 2.26
N ASP A 9 0.59 17.02 2.09
CA ASP A 9 -0.45 16.64 3.05
C ASP A 9 -1.16 15.33 2.66
N ALA A 10 -0.63 14.59 1.68
CA ALA A 10 -1.12 13.26 1.35
C ALA A 10 -1.09 12.38 2.60
N ARG A 11 -2.13 11.58 2.77
CA ARG A 11 -2.15 10.60 3.84
C ARG A 11 -1.20 9.47 3.50
N LEU A 12 -0.40 9.08 4.48
CA LEU A 12 0.62 8.03 4.34
C LEU A 12 0.34 6.87 5.29
N TRP A 13 0.33 5.65 4.76
CA TRP A 13 0.43 4.41 5.51
C TRP A 13 1.82 3.81 5.29
N ILE A 14 2.43 3.34 6.37
CA ILE A 14 3.72 2.63 6.34
C ILE A 14 3.51 1.26 6.94
N PHE A 15 3.84 0.22 6.17
CA PHE A 15 3.77 -1.17 6.59
C PHE A 15 5.19 -1.74 6.60
N ALA A 16 5.59 -2.32 7.72
CA ALA A 16 6.92 -2.90 7.90
C ALA A 16 6.83 -4.42 7.79
N ALA A 17 7.55 -4.99 6.83
CA ALA A 17 7.75 -6.43 6.80
C ALA A 17 8.60 -6.88 7.99
N ALA A 18 8.29 -8.04 8.57
CA ALA A 18 9.02 -8.61 9.70
C ALA A 18 10.53 -8.82 9.44
N ARG A 19 10.93 -8.87 8.16
CA ARG A 19 12.32 -8.87 7.69
C ARG A 19 12.41 -8.19 6.32
N GLN A 20 13.64 -7.92 5.86
CA GLN A 20 13.86 -7.55 4.47
C GLN A 20 13.35 -8.65 3.53
N LEU A 21 12.61 -8.21 2.51
CA LEU A 21 12.08 -9.01 1.43
C LEU A 21 13.20 -9.35 0.45
N GLN A 22 13.19 -10.60 -0.01
CA GLN A 22 14.00 -11.03 -1.14
C GLN A 22 13.47 -10.38 -2.43
N PRO A 23 14.29 -10.25 -3.49
CA PRO A 23 13.86 -9.59 -4.72
C PRO A 23 12.54 -10.14 -5.30
N ALA A 24 12.34 -11.46 -5.26
CA ALA A 24 11.12 -12.09 -5.74
C ALA A 24 9.89 -11.90 -4.82
N GLU A 25 10.11 -11.62 -3.53
CA GLU A 25 9.06 -11.28 -2.57
C GLU A 25 8.66 -9.81 -2.70
N ALA A 26 9.65 -8.93 -2.85
CA ALA A 26 9.48 -7.51 -3.13
C ALA A 26 8.71 -7.28 -4.43
N GLU A 27 9.04 -8.01 -5.50
CA GLU A 27 8.33 -7.91 -6.78
C GLU A 27 6.85 -8.34 -6.66
N ARG A 28 6.56 -9.42 -5.92
CA ARG A 28 5.18 -9.86 -5.69
C ARG A 28 4.37 -8.83 -4.91
N LEU A 29 4.96 -8.26 -3.85
CA LEU A 29 4.34 -7.18 -3.10
C LEU A 29 4.09 -5.96 -3.99
N HIS A 30 5.08 -5.58 -4.80
CA HIS A 30 4.99 -4.45 -5.72
C HIS A 30 3.83 -4.63 -6.72
N VAL A 31 3.76 -5.77 -7.41
CA VAL A 31 2.70 -6.06 -8.39
C VAL A 31 1.31 -6.04 -7.74
N ALA A 32 1.16 -6.66 -6.56
CA ALA A 32 -0.13 -6.71 -5.87
C ALA A 32 -0.61 -5.33 -5.42
N VAL A 33 0.30 -4.53 -4.85
CA VAL A 33 -0.01 -3.17 -4.38
C VAL A 33 -0.22 -2.22 -5.56
N ASP A 34 0.58 -2.32 -6.61
CA ASP A 34 0.40 -1.50 -7.82
C ASP A 34 -0.96 -1.74 -8.45
N HIS A 35 -1.34 -3.00 -8.65
CA HIS A 35 -2.67 -3.34 -9.15
C HIS A 35 -3.79 -2.77 -8.28
N HIS A 36 -3.65 -2.81 -6.95
CA HIS A 36 -4.61 -2.19 -6.05
C HIS A 36 -4.68 -0.67 -6.21
N VAL A 37 -3.53 0.01 -6.18
CA VAL A 37 -3.44 1.48 -6.24
C VAL A 37 -3.99 2.01 -7.57
N GLN A 38 -3.69 1.36 -8.69
CA GLN A 38 -4.24 1.74 -10.01
C GLN A 38 -5.77 1.56 -10.09
N GLY A 39 -6.32 0.60 -9.35
CA GLY A 39 -7.75 0.31 -9.27
C GLY A 39 -8.45 0.88 -8.03
N TRP A 40 -7.79 1.74 -7.25
CA TRP A 40 -8.29 2.11 -5.93
C TRP A 40 -9.46 3.07 -6.05
N LEU A 41 -10.61 2.65 -5.50
CA LEU A 41 -11.85 3.43 -5.48
C LEU A 41 -12.26 3.75 -4.04
N ALA A 42 -12.63 5.00 -3.80
CA ALA A 42 -13.31 5.45 -2.59
C ALA A 42 -14.69 5.99 -2.96
N HIS A 43 -15.76 5.39 -2.41
CA HIS A 43 -17.15 5.72 -2.78
C HIS A 43 -17.39 5.76 -4.30
N GLY A 44 -16.78 4.82 -5.04
CA GLY A 44 -16.90 4.73 -6.50
C GLY A 44 -16.07 5.73 -7.30
N HIS A 45 -15.31 6.60 -6.63
CA HIS A 45 -14.43 7.58 -7.28
C HIS A 45 -12.96 7.13 -7.19
N PRO A 46 -12.15 7.34 -8.23
CA PRO A 46 -10.72 7.01 -8.20
C PRO A 46 -9.98 7.73 -7.08
N VAL A 47 -9.18 7.00 -6.32
CA VAL A 47 -8.23 7.56 -5.36
C VAL A 47 -6.94 7.90 -6.11
N VAL A 48 -6.45 9.13 -5.97
CA VAL A 48 -5.13 9.51 -6.47
C VAL A 48 -4.10 9.01 -5.46
N GLY A 49 -3.50 7.85 -5.75
CA GLY A 49 -2.56 7.19 -4.86
C GLY A 49 -1.27 6.73 -5.54
N ALA A 50 -0.24 6.52 -4.74
CA ALA A 50 1.04 5.95 -5.16
C ALA A 50 1.61 5.07 -4.05
N HIS A 51 2.54 4.19 -4.39
CA HIS A 51 3.25 3.35 -3.43
C HIS A 51 4.75 3.30 -3.72
N GLU A 52 5.50 2.94 -2.69
CA GLU A 52 6.95 2.74 -2.79
C GLU A 52 7.43 1.72 -1.77
N LEU A 53 8.35 0.83 -2.16
CA LEU A 53 9.03 -0.07 -1.25
C LEU A 53 10.42 0.48 -0.93
N ARG A 54 10.66 0.86 0.32
CA ARG A 54 11.95 1.36 0.80
C ARG A 54 12.70 0.28 1.57
N TYR A 55 14.02 0.20 1.32
CA TYR A 55 14.94 -0.72 1.99
C TYR A 55 14.54 -2.21 1.90
N ASN A 56 13.74 -2.57 0.89
CA ASN A 56 13.11 -3.88 0.75
C ASN A 56 12.32 -4.32 2.00
N GLN A 57 11.79 -3.39 2.79
CA GLN A 57 11.11 -3.73 4.05
C GLN A 57 9.91 -2.85 4.36
N PHE A 58 9.97 -1.56 4.02
CA PHE A 58 8.93 -0.60 4.35
C PHE A 58 8.11 -0.29 3.12
N LEU A 59 6.89 -0.80 3.07
CA LEU A 59 5.93 -0.42 2.06
C LEU A 59 5.25 0.89 2.48
N LEU A 60 5.44 1.91 1.68
CA LEU A 60 4.78 3.20 1.79
C LEU A 60 3.61 3.22 0.80
N VAL A 61 2.42 3.55 1.27
CA VAL A 61 1.25 3.80 0.42
C VAL A 61 0.73 5.18 0.75
N GLY A 62 0.65 6.05 -0.25
CA GLY A 62 0.17 7.42 -0.10
C GLY A 62 -1.10 7.65 -0.91
N ALA A 63 -1.99 8.49 -0.39
CA ALA A 63 -3.21 8.91 -1.07
C ALA A 63 -3.48 10.41 -0.88
N ASP A 64 -3.84 11.09 -1.97
CA ASP A 64 -4.31 12.46 -1.94
C ASP A 64 -5.81 12.50 -1.55
N GLU A 65 -6.08 12.74 -0.27
CA GLU A 65 -7.44 12.83 0.27
C GLU A 65 -8.21 14.07 -0.24
N ARG A 66 -7.53 15.07 -0.84
CA ARG A 66 -8.18 16.27 -1.39
C ARG A 66 -8.90 15.97 -2.70
N ALA A 67 -8.34 15.07 -3.51
CA ALA A 67 -8.95 14.61 -4.76
C ALA A 67 -10.18 13.75 -4.49
N THR A 68 -10.10 12.89 -3.47
CA THR A 68 -11.13 11.92 -3.13
C THR A 68 -10.97 11.51 -1.67
N GLY A 69 -12.01 11.73 -0.86
CA GLY A 69 -11.98 11.32 0.54
C GLY A 69 -11.83 9.80 0.65
N VAL A 70 -10.66 9.35 1.12
CA VAL A 70 -10.38 7.94 1.35
C VAL A 70 -11.23 7.46 2.52
N SER A 71 -12.16 6.54 2.27
CA SER A 71 -13.10 6.05 3.27
C SER A 71 -12.61 4.77 3.94
N GLY A 72 -13.13 4.46 5.13
CA GLY A 72 -12.80 3.23 5.86
C GLY A 72 -12.94 1.98 4.99
N CYS A 73 -14.05 1.84 4.25
CA CYS A 73 -14.26 0.71 3.34
C CYS A 73 -13.20 0.60 2.23
N SER A 74 -12.71 1.74 1.73
CA SER A 74 -11.67 1.77 0.71
C SER A 74 -10.30 1.39 1.29
N ILE A 75 -10.03 1.77 2.55
CA ILE A 75 -8.83 1.37 3.29
C ILE A 75 -8.86 -0.13 3.60
N ASP A 76 -10.02 -0.68 3.97
CA ASP A 76 -10.15 -2.13 4.16
C ASP A 76 -9.76 -2.92 2.90
N GLY A 77 -9.96 -2.35 1.71
CA GLY A 77 -9.49 -2.90 0.45
C GLY A 77 -7.98 -3.06 0.41
N LEU A 78 -7.24 -2.03 0.81
CA LEU A 78 -5.77 -2.06 0.90
C LEU A 78 -5.32 -3.13 1.91
N PHE A 79 -5.93 -3.17 3.08
CA PHE A 79 -5.60 -4.17 4.10
C PHE A 79 -5.86 -5.60 3.61
N ARG A 80 -6.96 -5.85 2.88
CA ARG A 80 -7.23 -7.18 2.31
C ARG A 80 -6.16 -7.61 1.30
N VAL A 81 -5.68 -6.69 0.46
CA VAL A 81 -4.58 -6.97 -0.49
C VAL A 81 -3.32 -7.35 0.28
N LEU A 82 -2.94 -6.57 1.30
CA LEU A 82 -1.74 -6.84 2.11
C LEU A 82 -1.86 -8.14 2.91
N GLN A 83 -3.04 -8.47 3.44
CA GLN A 83 -3.31 -9.76 4.08
C GLN A 83 -3.17 -10.94 3.11
N GLY A 84 -3.55 -10.75 1.85
CA GLY A 84 -3.35 -11.76 0.79
C GLY A 84 -1.87 -12.02 0.56
N VAL A 85 -1.09 -10.96 0.33
CA VAL A 85 0.36 -11.05 0.10
C VAL A 85 1.09 -11.64 1.32
N GLU A 86 0.73 -11.21 2.54
CA GLU A 86 1.29 -11.76 3.79
C GLU A 86 1.12 -13.29 3.86
N LYS A 87 -0.07 -13.81 3.52
CA LYS A 87 -0.33 -15.26 3.49
C LYS A 87 0.44 -15.98 2.39
N GLU A 88 0.55 -15.38 1.22
CA GLU A 88 1.28 -15.96 0.09
C GLU A 88 2.80 -16.04 0.35
N LEU A 89 3.35 -15.01 0.98
CA LEU A 89 4.78 -14.94 1.28
C LEU A 89 5.15 -15.65 2.60
N GLY A 90 4.19 -15.82 3.52
CA GLY A 90 4.45 -16.34 4.86
C GLY A 90 5.27 -15.38 5.73
N ILE A 91 5.14 -14.06 5.49
CA ILE A 91 5.88 -13.01 6.19
C ILE A 91 4.89 -11.97 6.69
N PRO A 92 4.86 -11.67 8.01
CA PRO A 92 4.02 -10.60 8.54
C PRO A 92 4.34 -9.24 7.92
N LEU A 93 3.30 -8.53 7.47
CA LEU A 93 3.33 -7.18 6.91
C LEU A 93 2.43 -6.22 7.71
N LEU A 94 1.38 -6.74 8.35
CA LEU A 94 0.35 -5.96 9.05
C LEU A 94 0.42 -6.09 10.57
N ASP A 95 1.49 -6.66 11.10
CA ASP A 95 1.64 -6.84 12.53
C ASP A 95 1.68 -5.48 13.24
N SER A 96 0.69 -5.25 14.09
CA SER A 96 0.55 -4.04 14.90
C SER A 96 1.16 -4.18 16.30
N SER A 97 1.82 -5.31 16.57
CA SER A 97 2.51 -5.61 17.83
C SER A 97 4.03 -5.40 17.80
N LEU A 98 4.57 -4.94 16.66
CA LEU A 98 5.98 -4.56 16.50
C LEU A 98 6.31 -3.20 17.10
#